data_AF-A0A0M0G4S8-F1
#
_entry.id   AF-A0A0M0G4S8-F1
#
_cell.length_a   1.000
_cell.length_b   1.000
_cell.length_c   1.000
_cell.angle_alpha   90.00
_cell.angle_beta   90.00
_cell.angle_gamma   90.00
#
_symmetry.space_group_name_H-M   'P 1'
#
loop_
_entity.id
_entity.type
_entity.pdbx_description
1 polymer ?
#
loop_
_entity_poly.entity_id
_entity_poly.type
_entity_poly.pdbx_seq_one_letter_code
_entity_poly.pdbx_strand_id
1 'polypeptide(L)'
;MQNAPRFRPEYIPLSIMVIMSIVLLLTLFWGLASIKDIITNVLVIILLGFITVDVKNHSLESKSLRPAYKYVVMIILLSLLSLF
;
A
#
# COMPACT_ATOMS: atom_id res chain seq x y z
N MET A 1 -22.52 -8.79 26.72
CA MET A 1 -21.46 -7.88 26.23
C MET A 1 -21.20 -8.22 24.77
N GLN A 2 -21.71 -7.42 23.84
CA GLN A 2 -21.41 -7.59 22.42
C GLN A 2 -19.93 -7.27 22.20
N ASN A 3 -19.18 -8.22 21.65
CA ASN A 3 -17.83 -7.97 21.14
C ASN A 3 -17.96 -7.04 19.94
N ALA A 4 -17.95 -5.73 20.17
CA ALA A 4 -17.87 -4.76 19.09
C ALA A 4 -16.57 -5.04 18.33
N PRO A 5 -16.61 -5.15 16.99
CA PRO A 5 -15.41 -5.35 16.20
C PRO A 5 -14.47 -4.17 16.45
N ARG A 6 -13.34 -4.42 17.11
CA ARG A 6 -12.28 -3.42 17.27
C ARG A 6 -11.75 -3.10 15.87
N PHE A 7 -11.89 -1.84 15.47
CA PHE A 7 -11.33 -1.33 14.23
C PHE A 7 -9.81 -1.55 14.23
N ARG A 8 -9.30 -2.26 13.22
CA ARG A 8 -7.86 -2.45 13.05
C ARG A 8 -7.32 -1.37 12.10
N PRO A 9 -6.23 -0.66 12.47
CA PRO A 9 -5.67 0.40 11.63
C PRO A 9 -5.23 -0.08 10.25
N GLU A 10 -4.89 -1.37 10.11
CA GLU A 10 -4.51 -2.02 8.86
C GLU A 10 -5.61 -1.97 7.78
N TYR A 11 -6.87 -1.78 8.16
CA TYR A 11 -7.98 -1.71 7.20
C TYR A 11 -7.93 -0.44 6.33
N ILE A 12 -7.37 0.67 6.83
CA ILE A 12 -7.29 1.93 6.08
C ILE A 12 -6.44 1.78 4.81
N PRO A 13 -5.14 1.42 4.88
CA PRO A 13 -4.32 1.29 3.68
C PRO A 13 -4.80 0.15 2.77
N LEU A 14 -5.42 -0.88 3.33
CA LEU A 14 -5.98 -2.01 2.57
C LEU A 14 -7.21 -1.57 1.74
N SER A 15 -8.11 -0.78 2.32
CA SER A 15 -9.24 -0.19 1.56
C SER A 15 -8.77 0.73 0.44
N ILE A 16 -7.77 1.58 0.70
CA ILE A 16 -7.20 2.47 -0.33
C ILE A 16 -6.56 1.65 -1.46
N MET A 17 -5.84 0.57 -1.12
CA MET A 17 -5.22 -0.32 -2.09
C MET A 17 -6.26 -0.99 -3.02
N VAL A 18 -7.40 -1.42 -2.47
CA VAL A 18 -8.51 -2.00 -3.24
C VAL A 18 -9.11 -0.97 -4.19
N ILE A 19 -9.39 0.24 -3.70
CA ILE A 19 -9.93 1.33 -4.53
C ILE A 19 -8.97 1.65 -5.69
N MET A 20 -7.68 1.84 -5.39
CA MET A 20 -6.65 2.11 -6.40
C MET A 20 -6.56 1.00 -7.45
N SER A 21 -6.66 -0.27 -7.04
CA SER A 21 -6.63 -1.40 -7.96
C SER A 21 -7.84 -1.41 -8.90
N ILE A 22 -9.03 -1.08 -8.39
CA ILE A 22 -10.25 -0.97 -9.22
C ILE A 22 -10.11 0.20 -10.21
N VAL A 23 -9.62 1.35 -9.74
CA VAL A 23 -9.40 2.52 -10.62
C VAL A 23 -8.38 2.20 -11.71
N LEU A 24 -7.29 1.51 -11.38
CA LEU A 24 -6.30 1.07 -12.36
C LEU A 24 -6.91 0.11 -13.40
N LEU A 25 -7.70 -0.87 -12.96
CA LEU A 25 -8.40 -1.78 -13.87
C LEU A 25 -9.37 -1.04 -14.79
N LEU A 26 -10.18 -0.13 -14.26
CA LEU A 26 -11.13 0.66 -15.05
C LEU A 26 -10.43 1.53 -16.09
N THR A 27 -9.35 2.21 -15.70
CA THR A 27 -8.59 3.08 -16.60
C THR A 27 -7.86 2.29 -17.69
N LEU A 28 -7.39 1.08 -17.38
CA LEU A 28 -6.85 0.13 -18.37
C LEU A 28 -7.93 -0.34 -19.36
N PHE A 29 -9.11 -0.72 -18.85
CA PHE A 29 -10.23 -1.17 -19.69
C PHE A 29 -10.75 -0.07 -20.62
N TRP A 30 -10.77 1.17 -20.18
CA TRP A 30 -11.15 2.32 -21.00
C TRP A 30 -10.04 2.80 -21.94
N GLY A 31 -8.84 2.21 -21.88
CA GLY A 31 -7.70 2.64 -22.71
C GLY A 31 -7.23 4.07 -22.43
N LEU A 32 -7.61 4.63 -21.27
CA LEU A 32 -7.27 5.99 -20.85
C LEU A 32 -5.95 6.03 -20.07
N ALA A 33 -5.46 4.88 -19.62
CA ALA A 33 -4.25 4.78 -18.82
C ALA A 33 -3.00 4.93 -19.70
N SER A 34 -2.20 5.96 -19.45
CA SER A 34 -0.85 6.05 -20.03
C SER A 34 0.09 5.06 -19.32
N ILE A 35 1.18 4.67 -19.98
CA ILE A 35 2.22 3.82 -19.36
C ILE A 35 2.74 4.44 -18.05
N LYS A 36 2.88 5.77 -18.02
CA LYS A 36 3.29 6.52 -16.83
C LYS A 36 2.29 6.32 -15.69
N ASP A 37 1.00 6.49 -15.97
CA ASP A 37 -0.06 6.34 -14.96
C ASP A 37 -0.14 4.91 -14.41
N ILE A 38 0.05 3.91 -15.28
CA ILE A 38 0.07 2.50 -14.86
C ILE A 38 1.22 2.27 -13.88
N ILE A 39 2.43 2.72 -14.22
CA ILE A 39 3.62 2.55 -13.38
C ILE A 39 3.42 3.26 -12.03
N THR A 40 2.96 4.51 -12.04
CA THR A 40 2.71 5.27 -10.80
C THR A 40 1.68 4.57 -9.92
N ASN A 41 0.55 4.13 -10.46
CA ASN A 41 -0.48 3.44 -9.69
C ASN A 41 0.02 2.11 -9.11
N VAL A 42 0.80 1.34 -9.88
CA VAL A 42 1.42 0.10 -9.38
C VAL A 42 2.39 0.39 -8.24
N LEU A 43 3.23 1.43 -8.35
CA LEU A 43 4.13 1.84 -7.27
C LEU A 43 3.37 2.26 -6.00
N VAL A 44 2.28 3.01 -6.14
CA VAL A 44 1.44 3.41 -5.00
C VAL A 44 0.82 2.18 -4.33
N ILE A 45 0.31 1.23 -5.11
CA ILE A 45 -0.25 -0.03 -4.59
C ILE A 45 0.81 -0.81 -3.80
N ILE A 46 2.03 -0.93 -4.33
CA ILE A 46 3.14 -1.60 -3.63
C ILE A 46 3.50 -0.87 -2.33
N LEU A 47 3.57 0.46 -2.35
CA LEU A 47 3.86 1.28 -1.16
C LEU A 47 2.79 1.08 -0.08
N LEU A 48 1.51 1.11 -0.47
CA LEU A 48 0.38 0.85 0.43
C LEU A 48 0.44 -0.57 1.01
N GLY A 49 0.84 -1.57 0.21
CA GLY A 49 1.09 -2.92 0.69
C GLY A 49 2.16 -2.97 1.78
N PHE A 50 3.30 -2.31 1.56
CA PHE A 50 4.37 -2.21 2.56
C PHE A 50 3.92 -1.54 3.86
N ILE A 51 3.16 -0.45 3.76
CA ILE A 51 2.59 0.26 4.91
C ILE A 51 1.58 -0.63 5.64
N THR A 52 0.70 -1.33 4.91
CA THR A 52 -0.29 -2.25 5.50
C THR A 52 0.38 -3.34 6.32
N VAL A 53 1.45 -3.95 5.78
CA VAL A 53 2.24 -4.96 6.48
C VAL A 53 2.95 -4.37 7.70
N ASP A 54 3.41 -3.11 7.63
CA ASP A 54 3.98 -2.41 8.79
C ASP A 54 2.99 -2.22 9.91
N VAL A 55 1.85 -1.60 9.59
CA VAL A 55 0.77 -1.32 10.54
C VAL A 55 0.28 -2.62 11.19
N LYS A 56 0.13 -3.69 10.40
CA LYS A 56 -0.26 -5.01 10.90
C LYS A 56 0.78 -5.62 11.85
N ASN A 57 2.07 -5.57 11.48
CA ASN A 57 3.13 -6.16 12.30
C ASN A 57 3.40 -5.35 13.58
N HIS A 58 3.24 -4.03 13.55
CA HIS A 58 3.30 -3.16 14.73
C HIS A 58 2.08 -3.36 15.64
N SER A 59 0.90 -3.59 15.08
CA SER A 59 -0.32 -3.91 15.84
C SER A 59 -0.26 -5.28 16.55
N LEU A 60 0.62 -6.18 16.13
CA LEU A 60 0.70 -7.55 16.63
C LEU A 60 1.87 -7.79 17.61
N GLU A 61 2.55 -6.74 18.10
CA GLU A 61 3.75 -6.85 18.96
C GLU A 61 4.84 -7.80 18.41
N SER A 62 4.82 -8.08 17.11
CA SER A 62 5.80 -9.00 16.51
C SER A 62 7.13 -8.25 16.34
N LYS A 63 8.13 -8.62 17.14
CA LYS A 63 9.53 -8.18 16.98
C LYS A 63 10.07 -8.70 15.65
N SER A 64 9.81 -7.97 14.58
CA SER A 64 10.41 -8.18 13.26
C SER A 64 11.91 -7.85 13.33
N LEU A 65 12.75 -8.85 13.03
CA LEU A 65 14.19 -8.85 13.26
C LEU A 65 15.03 -7.95 12.33
N ARG A 66 14.44 -7.24 11.35
CA ARG A 66 15.21 -6.38 10.41
C ARG A 66 14.45 -5.12 9.98
N PRO A 67 14.26 -4.13 10.87
CA PRO A 67 13.61 -2.86 10.53
C PRO A 67 14.34 -2.09 9.42
N ALA A 68 15.68 -2.12 9.40
CA ALA A 68 16.48 -1.31 8.48
C ALA A 68 16.21 -1.58 6.98
N TYR A 69 16.10 -2.85 6.57
CA TYR A 69 15.84 -3.20 5.16
C TYR A 69 14.49 -2.66 4.68
N LYS A 70 13.47 -2.68 5.56
CA LYS A 70 12.14 -2.19 5.25
C LYS A 70 12.13 -0.68 4.96
N TYR A 71 12.84 0.10 5.76
CA TYR A 71 12.94 1.55 5.55
C TYR A 71 13.71 1.90 4.29
N VAL A 72 14.78 1.16 3.96
CA VAL A 72 15.51 1.33 2.69
C VAL A 72 14.59 1.09 1.49
N VAL A 73 13.80 0.01 1.53
CA VAL A 73 12.83 -0.29 0.46
C VAL A 73 11.75 0.79 0.37
N MET A 74 11.23 1.29 1.49
CA MET A 74 10.30 2.43 1.49
C MET A 74 10.90 3.69 0.88
N ILE A 75 12.14 4.04 1.23
CA ILE A 75 12.82 5.22 0.69
C ILE A 75 13.02 5.08 -0.83
N ILE A 76 13.39 3.89 -1.31
CA ILE A 76 13.53 3.61 -2.75
C ILE A 76 12.18 3.72 -3.46
N LEU A 77 11.12 3.11 -2.92
CA LEU A 77 9.77 3.21 -3.48
C LEU A 77 9.27 4.66 -3.53
N LEU A 78 9.49 5.42 -2.46
CA LEU A 78 9.10 6.82 -2.39
C LEU A 78 9.89 7.68 -3.38
N SER A 79 11.20 7.43 -3.51
CA SER A 79 12.07 8.13 -4.46
C SER A 79 11.66 7.83 -5.91
N LEU A 80 11.38 6.57 -6.23
CA LEU A 80 10.85 6.18 -7.53
C LEU A 80 9.49 6.84 -7.80
N LEU A 81 8.61 6.90 -6.81
CA LEU A 81 7.31 7.57 -6.95
C LEU A 81 7.49 9.07 -7.23
N SER A 82 8.46 9.74 -6.60
CA SER A 82 8.73 11.17 -6.81
C SER A 82 9.34 11.51 -8.17
N LEU A 83 9.86 10.52 -8.89
CA LEU A 83 10.44 10.70 -10.24
C LEU A 83 9.38 10.68 -11.35
N PHE A 84 8.15 10.24 -11.05
CA PHE A 84 7.02 10.25 -11.96
C PHE A 84 6.11 11.44 -11.69
#